data_AF-A0A512HAZ4-F1
#
_entry.id   AF-A0A512HAZ4-F1
#
_cell.length_a   1.000
_cell.length_b   1.000
_cell.length_c   1.000
_cell.angle_alpha   90.00
_cell.angle_beta   90.00
_cell.angle_gamma   90.00
#
_symmetry.space_group_name_H-M   'P 1'
#
loop_
_entity.id
_entity.type
_entity.pdbx_description
1 polymer ?
#
loop_
_entity_poly.entity_id
_entity_poly.type
_entity_poly.pdbx_seq_one_letter_code
_entity_poly.pdbx_strand_id
1 'polypeptide(L)'
;MPSLAVLASSSSSSAARPSGAHPCFGSAGAGTARAGRLHLPVSPSCNIACEFCARDFNRRDHRPGVSRRLLTPSEALAVTERALRICPDIGVAGIAGPGDPLATDHALETFALIHAAFPHLTNCLSTNGLRLPERLESLIEVGVQTITVTVNAVDPDIQARISPRIVWRGRRVEGRTAAEILIASQMEGIRRAADRGIALKVNAVLIPGLNDAHMGTIAEAVASAGASLFNIIPLIPQHALAGTLPPSAAQIAKARFQAGAFIRVFSHCQRCRADAAGIPGISDIADRLYGRRFEAETFSHG
;
A
#
# COMPACT_ATOMS: atom_id res chain seq x y z
N MET A 1 18.09 -39.17 -38.40
CA MET A 1 16.99 -38.18 -38.47
C MET A 1 15.72 -38.91 -38.08
N PRO A 2 14.95 -38.49 -37.04
CA PRO A 2 14.88 -37.17 -36.44
C PRO A 2 15.30 -37.11 -34.96
N SER A 3 15.57 -35.87 -34.54
CA SER A 3 15.97 -35.42 -33.20
C SER A 3 14.74 -35.28 -32.30
N LEU A 4 14.76 -35.88 -31.10
CA LEU A 4 13.79 -35.59 -30.05
C LEU A 4 14.30 -34.39 -29.23
N ALA A 5 13.84 -33.20 -29.61
CA ALA A 5 13.94 -32.02 -28.77
C ALA A 5 12.92 -32.15 -27.63
N VAL A 6 13.43 -32.31 -26.41
CA VAL A 6 12.65 -32.18 -25.18
C VAL A 6 12.32 -30.69 -25.01
N LEU A 7 11.07 -30.32 -25.32
CA LEU A 7 10.54 -28.99 -25.02
C LEU A 7 10.32 -28.91 -23.51
N ALA A 8 11.19 -28.16 -22.83
CA ALA A 8 10.97 -27.71 -21.47
C ALA A 8 9.76 -26.77 -21.43
N SER A 9 8.63 -27.26 -20.90
CA SER A 9 7.47 -26.43 -20.59
C SER A 9 7.77 -25.60 -19.34
N SER A 10 8.10 -24.32 -19.53
CA SER A 10 8.14 -23.33 -18.45
C SER A 10 6.71 -23.03 -17.99
N SER A 11 6.30 -23.65 -16.88
CA SER A 11 5.06 -23.31 -16.20
C SER A 11 5.22 -21.96 -15.50
N SER A 12 4.86 -20.87 -16.18
CA SER A 12 4.69 -19.57 -15.54
C SER A 12 3.48 -19.62 -14.61
N SER A 13 3.73 -19.65 -13.30
CA SER A 13 2.73 -19.44 -12.25
C SER A 13 2.05 -18.09 -12.47
N SER A 14 0.83 -18.07 -13.02
CA SER A 14 0.05 -16.84 -13.13
C SER A 14 -0.60 -16.51 -11.79
N ALA A 15 -0.05 -15.54 -11.06
CA ALA A 15 -0.72 -14.94 -9.91
C ALA A 15 -2.13 -14.46 -10.32
N ALA A 16 -3.13 -14.71 -9.47
CA ALA A 16 -4.52 -14.35 -9.73
C ALA A 16 -4.64 -12.84 -10.05
N ARG A 17 -5.22 -12.52 -11.21
CA ARG A 17 -5.48 -11.14 -11.62
C ARG A 17 -6.83 -10.73 -11.00
N PRO A 18 -6.90 -9.67 -10.19
CA PRO A 18 -8.17 -9.19 -9.68
C PRO A 18 -9.07 -8.84 -10.87
N SER A 19 -10.36 -9.14 -10.75
CA SER A 19 -11.36 -8.96 -11.80
C SER A 19 -11.40 -7.50 -12.28
N GLY A 20 -10.73 -7.20 -13.40
CA GLY A 20 -10.97 -6.12 -14.35
C GLY A 20 -11.01 -4.64 -13.92
N ALA A 21 -11.30 -4.29 -12.67
CA ALA A 21 -11.79 -2.97 -12.31
C ALA A 21 -11.00 -2.27 -11.19
N HIS A 22 -9.85 -2.78 -10.74
CA HIS A 22 -9.07 -2.08 -9.71
C HIS A 22 -8.16 -0.99 -10.35
N PRO A 23 -8.33 0.31 -10.05
CA PRO A 23 -7.61 1.40 -10.73
C PRO A 23 -6.09 1.39 -10.52
N CYS A 24 -5.63 0.85 -9.39
CA CYS A 24 -4.21 0.71 -9.06
C CYS A 24 -3.51 -0.59 -9.53
N PHE A 25 -4.24 -1.57 -10.09
CA PHE A 25 -3.70 -2.90 -10.46
C PHE A 25 -3.87 -3.28 -11.94
N GLY A 26 -4.86 -2.69 -12.64
CA GLY A 26 -5.04 -2.90 -14.08
C GLY A 26 -4.13 -2.03 -14.96
N SER A 27 -4.03 -2.40 -16.24
CA SER A 27 -3.37 -1.59 -17.27
C SER A 27 -4.32 -0.48 -17.75
N ALA A 28 -3.78 0.67 -18.15
CA ALA A 28 -4.55 1.87 -18.52
C ALA A 28 -5.62 1.64 -19.62
N GLY A 29 -5.56 0.53 -20.37
CA GLY A 29 -6.54 0.14 -21.39
C GLY A 29 -7.59 -0.90 -20.94
N ALA A 30 -7.53 -1.44 -19.72
CA ALA A 30 -8.38 -2.55 -19.27
C ALA A 30 -9.69 -2.12 -18.57
N GLY A 31 -10.26 -0.96 -18.91
CA GLY A 31 -11.46 -0.43 -18.24
C GLY A 31 -11.21 0.24 -16.88
N THR A 32 -9.97 0.26 -16.40
CA THR A 32 -9.59 0.89 -15.13
C THR A 32 -9.62 2.43 -15.13
N ALA A 33 -9.66 3.05 -16.31
CA ALA A 33 -9.66 4.52 -16.45
C ALA A 33 -10.89 5.19 -15.82
N ARG A 34 -12.00 4.46 -15.67
CA ARG A 34 -13.23 4.94 -15.03
C ARG A 34 -13.53 4.29 -13.69
N ALA A 35 -12.67 3.39 -13.22
CA ALA A 35 -12.89 2.72 -11.95
C ALA A 35 -12.63 3.66 -10.78
N GLY A 36 -13.65 3.83 -9.94
CA GLY A 36 -13.58 4.61 -8.72
C GLY A 36 -12.96 3.83 -7.56
N ARG A 37 -12.40 4.58 -6.62
CA ARG A 37 -11.89 4.10 -5.32
C ARG A 37 -12.50 4.90 -4.18
N LEU A 38 -12.50 4.32 -2.99
CA LEU A 38 -12.81 5.00 -1.74
C LEU A 38 -11.75 4.63 -0.71
N HIS A 39 -11.02 5.60 -0.17
CA HIS A 39 -10.13 5.36 0.95
C HIS A 39 -10.82 5.71 2.28
N LEU A 40 -10.71 4.82 3.27
CA LEU A 40 -11.36 4.97 4.57
C LEU A 40 -10.30 5.16 5.65
N PRO A 41 -10.19 6.37 6.24
CA PRO A 41 -9.15 6.68 7.21
C PRO A 41 -9.50 6.17 8.62
N VAL A 42 -9.38 4.86 8.83
CA VAL A 42 -9.73 4.18 10.09
C VAL A 42 -8.51 3.75 10.92
N SER A 43 -7.29 4.01 10.43
CA SER A 43 -6.06 3.47 11.02
C SER A 43 -5.21 4.60 11.63
N PRO A 44 -5.42 5.00 12.90
CA PRO A 44 -4.68 6.11 13.52
C PRO A 44 -3.22 5.76 13.86
N SER A 45 -2.98 4.52 14.28
CA SER A 45 -1.70 4.06 14.82
C SER A 45 -0.81 3.45 13.74
N CYS A 46 0.51 3.53 13.92
CA CYS A 46 1.50 2.85 13.10
C CYS A 46 2.48 2.14 14.02
N ASN A 47 2.97 0.98 13.60
CA ASN A 47 3.90 0.12 14.32
C ASN A 47 5.34 0.21 13.79
N ILE A 48 5.62 1.15 12.87
CA ILE A 48 6.97 1.53 12.44
C ILE A 48 7.11 3.06 12.40
N ALA A 49 8.33 3.57 12.53
CA ALA A 49 8.65 4.97 12.33
C ALA A 49 9.58 5.14 11.13
N CYS A 50 9.06 5.70 10.03
CA CYS A 50 9.87 6.00 8.84
C CYS A 50 10.42 7.43 8.91
N GLU A 51 11.68 7.60 8.52
CA GLU A 51 12.39 8.89 8.58
C GLU A 51 11.86 9.93 7.57
N PHE A 52 11.06 9.49 6.59
CA PHE A 52 10.34 10.37 5.64
C PHE A 52 8.85 10.56 5.99
N CYS A 53 8.32 10.01 7.07
CA CYS A 53 6.89 10.04 7.35
C CYS A 53 6.52 11.17 8.30
N ALA A 54 5.55 11.99 7.91
CA ALA A 54 4.83 12.89 8.79
C ALA A 54 3.33 12.55 8.71
N ARG A 55 2.77 11.94 9.76
CA ARG A 55 1.32 11.70 9.85
C ARG A 55 0.65 13.01 10.25
N ASP A 56 -0.36 13.42 9.52
CA ASP A 56 -1.04 14.69 9.78
C ASP A 56 -2.52 14.64 9.40
N PHE A 57 -3.32 15.43 10.10
CA PHE A 57 -4.73 15.62 9.82
C PHE A 57 -4.93 17.03 9.26
N ASN A 58 -5.04 17.14 7.94
CA ASN A 58 -5.20 18.42 7.28
C ASN A 58 -5.98 18.29 5.97
N ARG A 59 -6.47 19.42 5.45
CA ARG A 59 -7.21 19.47 4.17
C ARG A 59 -6.35 19.87 2.98
N ARG A 60 -5.13 20.37 3.23
CA ARG A 60 -4.32 21.10 2.24
C ARG A 60 -3.35 20.19 1.50
N ASP A 61 -2.70 19.28 2.21
CA ASP A 61 -1.62 18.49 1.65
C ASP A 61 -2.16 17.39 0.73
N HIS A 62 -1.60 17.24 -0.45
CA HIS A 62 -1.94 16.12 -1.33
C HIS A 62 -0.82 15.08 -1.33
N ARG A 63 -0.76 14.26 -0.27
CA ARG A 63 0.28 13.23 -0.08
C ARG A 63 -0.23 11.99 0.66
N PRO A 64 0.50 10.86 0.64
CA PRO A 64 0.18 9.71 1.49
C PRO A 64 0.28 10.06 2.99
N GLY A 65 -0.50 9.36 3.81
CA GLY A 65 -0.46 9.50 5.27
C GLY A 65 -1.16 10.74 5.83
N VAL A 66 -1.88 11.50 5.01
CA VAL A 66 -2.79 12.57 5.48
C VAL A 66 -4.25 12.20 5.30
N SER A 67 -5.07 12.63 6.24
CA SER A 67 -6.53 12.53 6.18
C SER A 67 -7.18 13.82 6.68
N ARG A 68 -8.42 14.09 6.26
CA ARG A 68 -9.27 15.14 6.83
C ARG A 68 -9.72 14.82 8.26
N ARG A 69 -10.03 13.55 8.53
CA ARG A 69 -10.49 13.07 9.84
C ARG A 69 -10.25 11.56 9.99
N LEU A 70 -10.39 11.06 11.21
CA LEU A 70 -10.51 9.62 11.47
C LEU A 70 -11.97 9.20 11.40
N LEU A 71 -12.19 7.94 11.05
CA LEU A 71 -13.47 7.27 11.12
C LEU A 71 -13.38 6.09 12.08
N THR A 72 -14.45 5.88 12.85
CA THR A 72 -14.74 4.57 13.41
C THR A 72 -15.19 3.59 12.32
N PRO A 73 -15.13 2.26 12.55
CA PRO A 73 -15.59 1.27 11.57
C PRO A 73 -17.06 1.47 11.13
N SER A 74 -17.95 1.83 12.06
CA SER A 74 -19.36 2.09 11.75
C SER A 74 -19.55 3.36 10.90
N GLU A 75 -18.81 4.42 11.19
CA GLU A 75 -18.81 5.62 10.34
C GLU A 75 -18.25 5.34 8.95
N ALA A 76 -17.24 4.48 8.84
CA ALA A 76 -16.67 4.08 7.56
C ALA A 76 -17.69 3.34 6.67
N LEU A 77 -18.54 2.48 7.26
CA LEU A 77 -19.67 1.88 6.56
C LEU A 77 -20.64 2.95 6.05
N ALA A 78 -21.05 3.89 6.92
CA ALA A 78 -21.97 4.97 6.55
C ALA A 78 -21.38 5.93 5.47
N VAL A 79 -20.06 6.14 5.49
CA VAL A 79 -19.35 6.89 4.43
C VAL A 79 -19.39 6.11 3.12
N THR A 80 -19.17 4.80 3.16
CA THR A 80 -19.20 3.92 1.98
C THR A 80 -20.57 3.98 1.29
N GLU A 81 -21.66 3.85 2.05
CA GLU A 81 -23.02 4.02 1.56
C GLU A 81 -23.24 5.36 0.84
N ARG A 82 -22.79 6.47 1.44
CA ARG A 82 -22.90 7.80 0.83
C ARG A 82 -22.05 7.91 -0.43
N ALA A 83 -20.84 7.35 -0.42
CA ALA A 83 -19.93 7.39 -1.55
C ALA A 83 -20.52 6.70 -2.77
N LEU A 84 -21.11 5.51 -2.60
CA LEU A 84 -21.75 4.76 -3.68
C LEU A 84 -22.97 5.49 -4.26
N ARG A 85 -23.72 6.25 -3.46
CA ARG A 85 -24.81 7.10 -3.96
C ARG A 85 -24.31 8.27 -4.81
N ILE A 86 -23.12 8.81 -4.49
CA ILE A 86 -22.55 9.98 -5.20
C ILE A 86 -21.76 9.56 -6.42
N CYS A 87 -21.03 8.46 -6.34
CA CYS A 87 -20.17 7.92 -7.40
C CYS A 87 -20.35 6.39 -7.46
N PRO A 88 -21.34 5.92 -8.23
CA PRO A 88 -21.60 4.49 -8.42
C PRO A 88 -20.45 3.72 -9.08
N ASP A 89 -19.53 4.42 -9.76
CA ASP A 89 -18.34 3.83 -10.39
C ASP A 89 -17.28 3.36 -9.37
N ILE A 90 -17.47 3.62 -8.07
CA ILE A 90 -16.58 3.10 -7.03
C ILE A 90 -16.72 1.58 -6.95
N GLY A 91 -15.69 0.87 -7.39
CA GLY A 91 -15.58 -0.59 -7.29
C GLY A 91 -14.61 -1.07 -6.20
N VAL A 92 -13.87 -0.16 -5.56
CA VAL A 92 -12.83 -0.49 -4.58
C VAL A 92 -13.01 0.29 -3.29
N ALA A 93 -13.07 -0.42 -2.17
CA ALA A 93 -12.93 0.12 -0.82
C ALA A 93 -11.50 -0.17 -0.30
N GLY A 94 -10.76 0.90 -0.01
CA GLY A 94 -9.35 0.86 0.36
C GLY A 94 -9.11 1.36 1.78
N ILE A 95 -8.21 0.72 2.52
CA ILE A 95 -7.70 1.25 3.79
C ILE A 95 -6.19 1.41 3.66
N ALA A 96 -5.71 2.65 3.81
CA ALA A 96 -4.32 3.02 3.52
C ALA A 96 -3.69 3.95 4.57
N GLY A 97 -4.35 4.16 5.71
CA GLY A 97 -3.81 4.96 6.82
C GLY A 97 -4.87 5.75 7.58
N PRO A 98 -4.50 6.84 8.29
CA PRO A 98 -3.20 7.54 8.23
C PRO A 98 -1.94 6.80 8.71
N GLY A 99 -2.10 5.84 9.63
CA GLY A 99 -1.07 4.94 10.12
C GLY A 99 -0.95 3.64 9.32
N ASP A 100 -0.62 2.53 9.98
CA ASP A 100 -0.61 1.21 9.35
C ASP A 100 -1.92 0.47 9.63
N PRO A 101 -2.64 -0.02 8.61
CA PRO A 101 -3.91 -0.70 8.80
C PRO A 101 -3.85 -2.00 9.60
N LEU A 102 -2.69 -2.64 9.72
CA LEU A 102 -2.52 -3.88 10.49
C LEU A 102 -1.99 -3.63 11.90
N ALA A 103 -1.75 -2.37 12.29
CA ALA A 103 -1.34 -2.02 13.63
C ALA A 103 -2.45 -2.26 14.67
N THR A 104 -3.71 -2.07 14.30
CA THR A 104 -4.91 -2.27 15.15
C THR A 104 -5.97 -3.09 14.41
N ASP A 105 -7.09 -3.39 15.07
CA ASP A 105 -8.18 -4.19 14.48
C ASP A 105 -9.18 -3.38 13.64
N HIS A 106 -9.15 -2.04 13.71
CA HIS A 106 -10.12 -1.18 13.03
C HIS A 106 -10.26 -1.43 11.53
N ALA A 107 -9.16 -1.75 10.83
CA ALA A 107 -9.22 -2.04 9.41
C ALA A 107 -9.96 -3.35 9.12
N LEU A 108 -9.72 -4.39 9.93
CA LEU A 108 -10.39 -5.69 9.81
C LEU A 108 -11.89 -5.55 10.14
N GLU A 109 -12.23 -4.85 11.23
CA GLU A 109 -13.62 -4.55 11.60
C GLU A 109 -14.35 -3.79 10.49
N THR A 110 -13.69 -2.79 9.90
CA THR A 110 -14.25 -1.99 8.80
C THR A 110 -14.48 -2.85 7.56
N PHE A 111 -13.51 -3.69 7.17
CA PHE A 111 -13.69 -4.57 6.03
C PHE A 111 -14.76 -5.63 6.26
N ALA A 112 -14.90 -6.17 7.47
CA ALA A 112 -15.96 -7.13 7.79
C ALA A 112 -17.35 -6.50 7.54
N LEU A 113 -17.56 -5.27 8.02
CA LEU A 113 -18.79 -4.52 7.79
C LEU A 113 -19.04 -4.23 6.30
N ILE A 114 -18.02 -3.79 5.57
CA ILE A 114 -18.12 -3.48 4.14
C ILE A 114 -18.37 -4.74 3.33
N HIS A 115 -17.68 -5.83 3.63
CA HIS A 115 -17.81 -7.09 2.91
C HIS A 115 -19.22 -7.67 3.08
N ALA A 116 -19.79 -7.57 4.29
CA ALA A 116 -21.15 -7.99 4.56
C ALA A 116 -22.21 -7.13 3.82
N ALA A 117 -22.03 -5.79 3.80
CA ALA A 117 -23.01 -4.87 3.21
C ALA A 117 -22.87 -4.72 1.69
N PHE A 118 -21.64 -4.79 1.17
CA PHE A 118 -21.28 -4.52 -0.22
C PHE A 118 -20.29 -5.57 -0.76
N PRO A 119 -20.69 -6.85 -0.87
CA PRO A 119 -19.80 -7.95 -1.29
C PRO A 119 -19.27 -7.80 -2.73
N HIS A 120 -19.86 -6.91 -3.53
CA HIS A 120 -19.41 -6.59 -4.88
C HIS A 120 -18.20 -5.63 -4.90
N LEU A 121 -17.92 -4.93 -3.79
CA LEU A 121 -16.73 -4.08 -3.70
C LEU A 121 -15.48 -4.93 -3.49
N THR A 122 -14.41 -4.55 -4.18
CA THR A 122 -13.08 -5.09 -3.92
C THR A 122 -12.48 -4.41 -2.70
N ASN A 123 -12.24 -5.17 -1.63
CA ASN A 123 -11.49 -4.68 -0.47
C ASN A 123 -9.98 -4.70 -0.76
N CYS A 124 -9.32 -3.56 -0.54
CA CYS A 124 -7.90 -3.34 -0.81
C CYS A 124 -7.16 -2.74 0.38
N LEU A 125 -5.97 -3.23 0.67
CA LEU A 125 -5.17 -2.77 1.80
C LEU A 125 -3.82 -2.20 1.36
N SER A 126 -3.34 -1.14 2.01
CA SER A 126 -1.93 -0.73 1.95
C SER A 126 -1.29 -0.81 3.32
N THR A 127 -0.24 -1.61 3.49
CA THR A 127 0.46 -1.84 4.76
C THR A 127 1.98 -1.70 4.63
N ASN A 128 2.66 -1.45 5.74
CA ASN A 128 4.10 -1.59 5.85
C ASN A 128 4.58 -3.05 5.91
N GLY A 129 3.67 -4.02 6.13
CA GLY A 129 3.95 -5.45 6.06
C GLY A 129 4.48 -6.09 7.35
N LEU A 130 4.77 -5.33 8.41
CA LEU A 130 5.32 -5.87 9.66
C LEU A 130 4.41 -6.95 10.27
N ARG A 131 3.09 -6.73 10.26
CA ARG A 131 2.09 -7.66 10.81
C ARG A 131 1.34 -8.46 9.75
N LEU A 132 1.73 -8.36 8.49
CA LEU A 132 1.07 -9.08 7.41
C LEU A 132 1.09 -10.61 7.62
N PRO A 133 2.19 -11.26 8.04
CA PRO A 133 2.19 -12.71 8.28
C PRO A 133 1.18 -13.16 9.34
N GLU A 134 0.97 -12.34 10.37
CA GLU A 134 0.09 -12.62 11.52
C GLU A 134 -1.38 -12.39 11.17
N ARG A 135 -1.67 -11.37 10.36
CA ARG A 135 -3.03 -10.91 10.07
C ARG A 135 -3.61 -11.41 8.74
N LEU A 136 -2.82 -12.16 7.95
CA LEU A 136 -3.20 -12.56 6.60
C LEU A 136 -4.53 -13.33 6.55
N GLU A 137 -4.71 -14.33 7.41
CA GLU A 137 -5.92 -15.16 7.35
C GLU A 137 -7.18 -14.32 7.67
N SER A 138 -7.11 -13.43 8.67
CA SER A 138 -8.19 -12.48 8.96
C SER A 138 -8.47 -11.52 7.81
N LEU A 139 -7.45 -11.11 7.03
CA LEU A 139 -7.66 -10.28 5.84
C LEU A 139 -8.44 -11.03 4.75
N ILE A 140 -8.15 -12.32 4.57
CA ILE A 140 -8.85 -13.18 3.62
C ILE A 140 -10.32 -13.37 4.05
N GLU A 141 -10.54 -13.63 5.35
CA GLU A 141 -11.89 -13.80 5.92
C GLU A 141 -12.79 -12.57 5.71
N VAL A 142 -12.22 -11.36 5.79
CA VAL A 142 -12.96 -10.10 5.54
C VAL A 142 -12.94 -9.66 4.07
N GLY A 143 -12.58 -10.57 3.17
CA GLY A 143 -12.73 -10.39 1.73
C GLY A 143 -11.69 -9.48 1.07
N VAL A 144 -10.52 -9.26 1.69
CA VAL A 144 -9.43 -8.50 1.04
C VAL A 144 -8.87 -9.30 -0.13
N GLN A 145 -8.84 -8.69 -1.31
CA GLN A 145 -8.39 -9.35 -2.55
C GLN A 145 -7.05 -8.82 -3.06
N THR A 146 -6.70 -7.58 -2.70
CA THR A 146 -5.47 -6.94 -3.17
C THR A 146 -4.74 -6.28 -2.01
N ILE A 147 -3.44 -6.51 -1.91
CA ILE A 147 -2.60 -5.92 -0.85
C ILE A 147 -1.44 -5.17 -1.49
N THR A 148 -1.21 -3.95 -1.02
CA THR A 148 -0.01 -3.18 -1.29
C THR A 148 0.91 -3.22 -0.08
N VAL A 149 2.15 -3.69 -0.25
CA VAL A 149 3.17 -3.69 0.81
C VAL A 149 4.22 -2.63 0.51
N THR A 150 4.57 -1.79 1.49
CA THR A 150 5.66 -0.81 1.32
C THR A 150 6.99 -1.42 1.73
N VAL A 151 7.89 -1.65 0.77
CA VAL A 151 9.24 -2.21 0.98
C VAL A 151 10.26 -1.23 0.42
N ASN A 152 11.01 -0.57 1.30
CA ASN A 152 11.95 0.49 0.90
C ASN A 152 13.40 0.00 0.82
N ALA A 153 13.72 -1.15 1.41
CA ALA A 153 15.00 -1.82 1.28
C ALA A 153 14.87 -3.30 1.68
N VAL A 154 15.74 -4.13 1.11
CA VAL A 154 15.97 -5.54 1.52
C VAL A 154 17.38 -5.76 2.09
N ASP A 155 18.14 -4.67 2.22
CA ASP A 155 19.40 -4.61 2.94
C ASP A 155 19.10 -4.01 4.32
N PRO A 156 19.43 -4.69 5.44
CA PRO A 156 19.06 -4.18 6.75
C PRO A 156 19.79 -2.90 7.18
N ASP A 157 20.98 -2.60 6.65
CA ASP A 157 21.69 -1.35 6.96
C ASP A 157 21.03 -0.16 6.25
N ILE A 158 20.58 -0.36 5.00
CA ILE A 158 19.76 0.64 4.30
C ILE A 158 18.41 0.80 5.02
N GLN A 159 17.74 -0.31 5.34
CA GLN A 159 16.41 -0.29 5.96
C GLN A 159 16.44 0.32 7.37
N ALA A 160 17.51 0.12 8.15
CA ALA A 160 17.67 0.72 9.47
C ALA A 160 17.77 2.25 9.40
N ARG A 161 18.28 2.81 8.30
CA ARG A 161 18.32 4.26 8.06
C ARG A 161 16.99 4.82 7.57
N ILE A 162 16.11 3.98 7.03
CA ILE A 162 14.80 4.38 6.52
C ILE A 162 13.70 4.26 7.59
N SER A 163 13.70 3.16 8.33
CA SER A 163 12.74 2.87 9.40
C SER A 163 13.47 2.31 10.62
N PRO A 164 14.20 3.14 11.39
CA PRO A 164 15.08 2.68 12.46
C PRO A 164 14.33 2.08 13.65
N ARG A 165 13.01 2.24 13.75
CA ARG A 165 12.24 1.87 14.94
C ARG A 165 10.96 1.16 14.56
N ILE A 166 10.69 0.04 15.23
CA ILE A 166 9.45 -0.72 15.12
C ILE A 166 8.90 -1.06 16.51
N VAL A 167 7.58 -1.28 16.58
CA VAL A 167 6.93 -1.92 17.73
C VAL A 167 6.56 -3.34 17.31
N TRP A 168 7.32 -4.31 17.80
CA TRP A 168 7.16 -5.72 17.47
C TRP A 168 6.75 -6.50 18.71
N ARG A 169 5.58 -7.17 18.65
CA ARG A 169 5.02 -7.95 19.77
C ARG A 169 5.00 -7.17 21.10
N GLY A 170 4.51 -5.92 21.03
CA GLY A 170 4.42 -5.02 22.19
C GLY A 170 5.75 -4.42 22.67
N ARG A 171 6.88 -4.71 22.02
CA ARG A 171 8.20 -4.21 22.40
C ARG A 171 8.78 -3.29 21.34
N ARG A 172 9.44 -2.22 21.77
CA ARG A 172 10.24 -1.37 20.89
C ARG A 172 11.51 -2.10 20.50
N VAL A 173 11.79 -2.15 19.20
CA VAL A 173 13.04 -2.67 18.62
C VAL A 173 13.60 -1.60 17.70
N GLU A 174 14.91 -1.41 17.72
CA GLU A 174 15.56 -0.31 16.99
C GLU A 174 16.78 -0.79 16.17
N GLY A 175 17.25 0.08 15.28
CA GLY A 175 18.46 -0.12 14.48
C GLY A 175 18.38 -1.30 13.51
N ARG A 176 19.52 -1.97 13.31
CA ARG A 176 19.64 -3.07 12.36
C ARG A 176 18.71 -4.24 12.67
N THR A 177 18.55 -4.60 13.95
CA THR A 177 17.63 -5.68 14.36
C THR A 177 16.18 -5.36 14.00
N ALA A 178 15.73 -4.11 14.16
CA ALA A 178 14.41 -3.69 13.71
C ALA A 178 14.24 -3.85 12.19
N ALA A 179 15.27 -3.48 11.43
CA ALA A 179 15.29 -3.62 9.99
C ALA A 179 15.22 -5.08 9.54
N GLU A 180 16.00 -5.97 10.15
CA GLU A 180 15.99 -7.42 9.86
C GLU A 180 14.60 -8.03 10.11
N ILE A 181 13.97 -7.71 11.24
CA ILE A 181 12.61 -8.16 11.57
C ILE A 181 11.61 -7.64 10.53
N LEU A 182 11.66 -6.36 10.20
CA LEU A 182 10.74 -5.76 9.24
C LEU A 182 10.87 -6.40 7.85
N ILE A 183 12.09 -6.57 7.34
CA ILE A 183 12.34 -7.21 6.04
C ILE A 183 11.82 -8.65 6.06
N ALA A 184 12.15 -9.43 7.10
CA ALA A 184 11.72 -10.82 7.22
C ALA A 184 10.18 -10.93 7.22
N SER A 185 9.49 -10.11 8.01
CA SER A 185 8.02 -10.08 8.07
C SER A 185 7.39 -9.65 6.74
N GLN A 186 7.97 -8.66 6.05
CA GLN A 186 7.50 -8.22 4.74
C GLN A 186 7.61 -9.35 3.71
N MET A 187 8.78 -10.00 3.61
CA MET A 187 9.00 -11.07 2.63
C MET A 187 8.13 -12.29 2.91
N GLU A 188 8.01 -12.69 4.18
CA GLU A 188 7.10 -13.76 4.61
C GLU A 188 5.65 -13.42 4.28
N GLY A 189 5.22 -12.19 4.58
CA GLY A 189 3.85 -11.74 4.34
C GLY A 189 3.50 -11.71 2.86
N ILE A 190 4.41 -11.22 2.02
CA ILE A 190 4.25 -11.23 0.55
C ILE A 190 4.14 -12.67 0.05
N ARG A 191 5.04 -13.58 0.47
CA ARG A 191 5.02 -14.98 0.03
C ARG A 191 3.74 -15.68 0.41
N ARG A 192 3.35 -15.61 1.68
CA ARG A 192 2.12 -16.22 2.17
C ARG A 192 0.88 -15.67 1.45
N ALA A 193 0.81 -14.36 1.24
CA ALA A 193 -0.31 -13.74 0.54
C ALA A 193 -0.37 -14.19 -0.93
N ALA A 194 0.79 -14.31 -1.60
CA ALA A 194 0.86 -14.82 -2.97
C ALA A 194 0.39 -16.28 -3.05
N ASP A 195 0.81 -17.13 -2.11
CA ASP A 195 0.38 -18.54 -2.01
C ASP A 195 -1.13 -18.69 -1.80
N ARG A 196 -1.79 -17.66 -1.25
CA ARG A 196 -3.25 -17.59 -1.07
C ARG A 196 -3.96 -16.94 -2.26
N GLY A 197 -3.24 -16.61 -3.34
CA GLY A 197 -3.81 -15.99 -4.53
C GLY A 197 -4.15 -14.50 -4.36
N ILE A 198 -3.65 -13.82 -3.33
CA ILE A 198 -3.84 -12.38 -3.16
C ILE A 198 -2.98 -11.62 -4.17
N ALA A 199 -3.59 -10.67 -4.87
CA ALA A 199 -2.86 -9.84 -5.81
C ALA A 199 -2.00 -8.80 -5.07
N LEU A 200 -0.68 -8.90 -5.25
CA LEU A 200 0.30 -8.10 -4.52
C LEU A 200 0.93 -7.00 -5.37
N LYS A 201 0.89 -5.79 -4.82
CA LYS A 201 1.65 -4.63 -5.28
C LYS A 201 2.69 -4.27 -4.23
N VAL A 202 3.88 -3.86 -4.65
CA VAL A 202 4.87 -3.29 -3.74
C VAL A 202 5.09 -1.83 -4.06
N ASN A 203 5.03 -0.98 -3.04
CA ASN A 203 5.47 0.40 -3.11
C ASN A 203 6.90 0.50 -2.57
N ALA A 204 7.76 1.25 -3.24
CA ALA A 204 9.09 1.61 -2.74
C ALA A 204 9.30 3.12 -2.89
N VAL A 205 9.65 3.80 -1.80
CA VAL A 205 10.03 5.21 -1.84
C VAL A 205 11.47 5.33 -2.34
N LEU A 206 11.68 6.09 -3.42
CA LEU A 206 13.01 6.36 -3.97
C LEU A 206 13.65 7.53 -3.21
N ILE A 207 14.70 7.23 -2.44
CA ILE A 207 15.44 8.16 -1.59
C ILE A 207 16.86 8.30 -2.15
N PRO A 208 17.18 9.44 -2.81
CA PRO A 208 18.52 9.70 -3.36
C PRO A 208 19.63 9.53 -2.34
N GLY A 209 20.71 8.85 -2.73
CA GLY A 209 21.88 8.59 -1.89
C GLY A 209 21.66 7.58 -0.75
N LEU A 210 20.49 6.93 -0.69
CA LEU A 210 20.19 5.92 0.32
C LEU A 210 19.81 4.57 -0.30
N ASN A 211 18.76 4.53 -1.12
CA ASN A 211 18.28 3.28 -1.74
C ASN A 211 18.13 3.38 -3.27
N ASP A 212 18.60 4.45 -3.88
CA ASP A 212 18.49 4.71 -5.31
C ASP A 212 19.25 3.69 -6.18
N ALA A 213 20.40 3.21 -5.72
CA ALA A 213 21.11 2.09 -6.34
C ALA A 213 20.51 0.71 -5.99
N HIS A 214 19.62 0.63 -5.00
CA HIS A 214 19.06 -0.61 -4.44
C HIS A 214 17.72 -1.04 -5.07
N MET A 215 17.15 -0.21 -5.95
CA MET A 215 15.81 -0.44 -6.50
C MET A 215 15.68 -1.74 -7.30
N GLY A 216 16.71 -2.13 -8.05
CA GLY A 216 16.74 -3.42 -8.75
C GLY A 216 16.70 -4.60 -7.79
N THR A 217 17.53 -4.56 -6.75
CA THR A 217 17.60 -5.61 -5.71
C THR A 217 16.28 -5.77 -4.95
N ILE A 218 15.63 -4.65 -4.59
CA ILE A 218 14.31 -4.69 -3.95
C ILE A 218 13.29 -5.33 -4.90
N ALA A 219 13.27 -4.91 -6.17
CA ALA A 219 12.36 -5.41 -7.18
C ALA A 219 12.51 -6.93 -7.40
N GLU A 220 13.74 -7.42 -7.51
CA GLU A 220 14.05 -8.85 -7.62
C GLU A 220 13.58 -9.64 -6.41
N ALA A 221 13.89 -9.16 -5.20
CA ALA A 221 13.52 -9.82 -3.95
C ALA A 221 12.00 -9.92 -3.78
N VAL A 222 11.26 -8.83 -4.03
CA VAL A 222 9.80 -8.85 -3.87
C VAL A 222 9.11 -9.63 -4.98
N ALA A 223 9.65 -9.65 -6.20
CA ALA A 223 9.16 -10.48 -7.28
C ALA A 223 9.33 -11.97 -6.94
N SER A 224 10.50 -12.34 -6.44
CA SER A 224 10.80 -13.70 -5.97
C SER A 224 9.90 -14.13 -4.80
N ALA A 225 9.47 -13.17 -3.97
CA ALA A 225 8.49 -13.41 -2.92
C ALA A 225 7.03 -13.48 -3.43
N GLY A 226 6.75 -13.17 -4.70
CA GLY A 226 5.40 -13.32 -5.30
C GLY A 226 4.66 -12.02 -5.59
N ALA A 227 5.29 -10.84 -5.46
CA ALA A 227 4.69 -9.60 -5.92
C ALA A 227 4.61 -9.55 -7.45
N SER A 228 3.51 -8.99 -7.99
CA SER A 228 3.27 -8.92 -9.44
C SER A 228 3.28 -7.49 -10.01
N LEU A 229 3.35 -6.49 -9.15
CA LEU A 229 3.40 -5.09 -9.53
C LEU A 229 4.30 -4.31 -8.57
N PHE A 230 5.14 -3.44 -9.11
CA PHE A 230 6.05 -2.59 -8.34
C PHE A 230 5.81 -1.12 -8.65
N ASN A 231 5.80 -0.27 -7.64
CA ASN A 231 5.50 1.14 -7.78
C ASN A 231 6.55 1.97 -7.06
N ILE A 232 7.37 2.66 -7.84
CA ILE A 232 8.40 3.56 -7.33
C ILE A 232 7.76 4.93 -7.09
N ILE A 233 7.78 5.34 -5.83
CA ILE A 233 7.22 6.62 -5.37
C ILE A 233 8.39 7.57 -5.08
N PRO A 234 8.49 8.73 -5.75
CA PRO A 234 9.50 9.72 -5.42
C PRO A 234 9.36 10.21 -3.98
N LEU A 235 10.49 10.34 -3.26
CA LEU A 235 10.52 10.95 -1.93
C LEU A 235 9.85 12.33 -1.93
N ILE A 236 9.03 12.56 -0.90
CA ILE A 236 8.60 13.89 -0.48
C ILE A 236 9.47 14.22 0.76
N PRO A 237 10.42 15.15 0.66
CA PRO A 237 11.29 15.50 1.77
C PRO A 237 10.50 16.06 2.94
N GLN A 238 10.57 15.39 4.09
CA GLN A 238 9.93 15.81 5.33
C GLN A 238 10.52 15.00 6.50
N HIS A 239 10.13 15.37 7.73
CA HIS A 239 10.65 14.76 8.97
C HIS A 239 12.19 14.76 8.98
N ALA A 240 12.84 13.65 9.34
CA ALA A 240 14.30 13.58 9.39
C ALA A 240 14.96 13.65 8.01
N LEU A 241 14.21 13.38 6.94
CA LEU A 241 14.68 13.52 5.55
C LEU A 241 14.25 14.84 4.89
N ALA A 242 13.87 15.86 5.67
CA ALA A 242 13.50 17.17 5.14
C ALA A 242 14.65 17.87 4.37
N GLY A 243 15.91 17.59 4.73
CA GLY A 243 17.08 18.12 4.04
C GLY A 243 17.50 17.35 2.77
N THR A 244 16.84 16.23 2.46
CA THR A 244 17.15 15.43 1.28
C THR A 244 16.49 16.01 0.04
N LEU A 245 17.22 16.07 -1.09
CA LEU A 245 16.60 16.47 -2.36
C LEU A 245 15.63 15.40 -2.86
N PRO A 246 14.48 15.78 -3.45
CA PRO A 246 13.62 14.82 -4.14
C PRO A 246 14.38 14.22 -5.35
N PRO A 247 14.11 12.97 -5.75
CA PRO A 247 14.79 12.37 -6.88
C PRO A 247 14.45 13.10 -8.18
N SER A 248 15.48 13.31 -9.00
CA SER A 248 15.34 13.87 -10.35
C SER A 248 14.59 12.92 -11.29
N ALA A 249 14.08 13.45 -12.40
CA ALA A 249 13.45 12.64 -13.45
C ALA A 249 14.37 11.53 -13.98
N ALA A 250 15.67 11.81 -14.12
CA ALA A 250 16.67 10.82 -14.54
C ALA A 250 16.85 9.70 -13.51
N GLN A 251 16.89 10.02 -12.21
CA GLN A 251 16.95 9.01 -11.15
C GLN A 251 15.69 8.14 -11.12
N ILE A 252 14.51 8.74 -11.27
CA ILE A 252 13.25 8.00 -11.35
C ILE A 252 13.24 7.07 -12.57
N ALA A 253 13.65 7.55 -13.74
CA ALA A 253 13.72 6.74 -14.96
C ALA A 253 14.71 5.57 -14.80
N LYS A 254 15.89 5.82 -14.23
CA LYS A 254 16.90 4.79 -13.95
C LYS A 254 16.35 3.72 -12.99
N ALA A 255 15.75 4.14 -11.87
CA ALA A 255 15.16 3.22 -10.90
C ALA A 255 14.06 2.35 -11.52
N ARG A 256 13.19 2.94 -12.35
CA ARG A 256 12.14 2.21 -13.09
C ARG A 256 12.74 1.21 -14.08
N PHE A 257 13.78 1.60 -14.80
CA PHE A 257 14.48 0.71 -15.72
C PHE A 257 15.09 -0.49 -14.99
N GLN A 258 15.79 -0.26 -13.88
CA GLN A 258 16.39 -1.32 -13.06
C GLN A 258 15.34 -2.27 -12.48
N ALA A 259 14.25 -1.75 -11.90
CA ALA A 259 13.18 -2.58 -11.37
C ALA A 259 12.43 -3.35 -12.47
N GLY A 260 12.26 -2.73 -13.64
CA GLY A 260 11.55 -3.30 -14.80
C GLY A 260 12.18 -4.57 -15.37
N ALA A 261 13.44 -4.85 -15.06
CA ALA A 261 14.09 -6.11 -15.42
C ALA A 261 13.51 -7.32 -14.67
N PHE A 262 12.89 -7.11 -13.50
CA PHE A 262 12.43 -8.19 -12.62
C PHE A 262 10.92 -8.23 -12.44
N ILE A 263 10.25 -7.07 -12.47
CA ILE A 263 8.84 -6.95 -12.13
C ILE A 263 8.18 -5.83 -12.93
N ARG A 264 6.89 -6.00 -13.24
CA ARG A 264 6.10 -4.97 -13.91
C ARG A 264 6.05 -3.69 -13.07
N VAL A 265 6.50 -2.58 -13.63
CA VAL A 265 6.52 -1.27 -12.94
C VAL A 265 5.28 -0.45 -13.27
N PHE A 266 4.58 0.01 -12.22
CA PHE A 266 3.46 0.94 -12.29
C PHE A 266 3.95 2.39 -12.41
N SER A 267 3.39 3.15 -13.36
CA SER A 267 3.82 4.52 -13.67
C SER A 267 2.77 5.61 -13.42
N HIS A 268 1.52 5.25 -13.12
CA HIS A 268 0.37 6.18 -13.05
C HIS A 268 -0.07 6.55 -11.62
N CYS A 269 0.86 6.50 -10.66
CA CYS A 269 0.55 6.75 -9.26
C CYS A 269 0.20 8.22 -8.99
N GLN A 270 -1.01 8.47 -8.49
CA GLN A 270 -1.48 9.81 -8.10
C GLN A 270 -1.10 10.21 -6.67
N ARG A 271 -0.40 9.34 -5.92
CA ARG A 271 -0.02 9.57 -4.51
C ARG A 271 -1.23 9.94 -3.62
N CYS A 272 -2.31 9.17 -3.76
CA CYS A 272 -3.58 9.41 -3.10
C CYS A 272 -3.43 9.58 -1.58
N ARG A 273 -4.24 10.49 -1.02
CA ARG A 273 -4.42 10.66 0.43
C ARG A 273 -5.14 9.46 1.06
N ALA A 274 -5.13 9.35 2.39
CA ALA A 274 -5.83 8.29 3.13
C ALA A 274 -7.36 8.44 3.12
N ASP A 275 -7.88 9.55 2.59
CA ASP A 275 -9.29 9.91 2.47
C ASP A 275 -9.71 10.25 1.03
N ALA A 276 -8.98 9.74 0.03
CA ALA A 276 -9.28 9.98 -1.38
C ALA A 276 -10.53 9.20 -1.85
N ALA A 277 -11.43 9.81 -2.63
CA ALA A 277 -12.67 9.16 -3.08
C ALA A 277 -13.12 9.60 -4.50
N GLY A 278 -13.61 8.69 -5.35
CA GLY A 278 -14.02 8.97 -6.75
C GLY A 278 -13.12 8.28 -7.80
N ILE A 279 -12.93 8.85 -8.99
CA ILE A 279 -12.09 8.25 -10.05
C ILE A 279 -10.69 8.92 -10.09
N PRO A 280 -9.57 8.18 -9.88
CA PRO A 280 -8.24 8.78 -9.85
C PRO A 280 -7.90 9.58 -11.11
N GLY A 281 -7.49 10.85 -10.95
CA GLY A 281 -7.14 11.74 -12.06
C GLY A 281 -8.33 12.34 -12.81
N ILE A 282 -9.57 11.97 -12.46
CA ILE A 282 -10.80 12.48 -13.11
C ILE A 282 -11.69 13.18 -12.09
N SER A 283 -11.98 12.55 -10.94
CA SER A 283 -12.85 13.10 -9.92
C SER A 283 -12.35 12.83 -8.49
N ASP A 284 -12.57 13.82 -7.63
CA ASP A 284 -12.40 13.69 -6.19
C ASP A 284 -13.65 14.20 -5.48
N ILE A 285 -14.37 13.29 -4.81
CA ILE A 285 -15.58 13.60 -4.04
C ILE A 285 -15.34 13.66 -2.53
N ALA A 286 -14.07 13.59 -2.09
CA ALA A 286 -13.70 13.52 -0.68
C ALA A 286 -14.30 14.67 0.17
N ASP A 287 -14.28 15.92 -0.31
CA ASP A 287 -14.81 17.05 0.46
C ASP A 287 -16.33 16.93 0.74
N ARG A 288 -17.08 16.24 -0.12
CA ARG A 288 -18.51 15.95 0.09
C ARG A 288 -18.76 14.83 1.08
N LEU A 289 -17.78 13.92 1.26
CA LEU A 289 -17.90 12.74 2.10
C LEU A 289 -17.41 12.96 3.52
N TYR A 290 -16.29 13.66 3.66
CA TYR A 290 -15.60 13.80 4.94
C TYR A 290 -15.87 15.14 5.63
N GLY A 291 -16.35 16.18 4.92
CA GLY A 291 -16.95 17.39 5.50
C GLY A 291 -16.06 18.25 6.42
N ARG A 292 -16.56 19.42 6.87
CA ARG A 292 -15.78 20.53 7.49
C ARG A 292 -15.42 20.37 8.98
N ARG A 293 -15.85 19.30 9.65
CA ARG A 293 -15.72 19.17 11.12
C ARG A 293 -14.34 18.61 11.49
N PHE A 294 -13.41 19.49 11.87
CA PHE A 294 -12.34 19.14 12.79
C PHE A 294 -12.92 19.19 14.19
N GLU A 295 -13.55 18.11 14.62
CA GLU A 295 -13.49 17.79 16.04
C GLU A 295 -12.21 16.99 16.17
N ALA A 296 -11.13 17.68 16.54
CA ALA A 296 -9.94 17.03 17.05
C ALA A 296 -10.36 16.35 18.36
N GLU A 297 -11.03 15.21 18.25
CA GLU A 297 -11.05 14.25 19.34
C GLU A 297 -9.59 13.84 19.49
N THR A 298 -8.95 14.45 20.48
CA THR A 298 -7.68 14.01 21.03
C THR A 298 -7.83 12.52 21.32
N PHE A 299 -7.41 11.68 20.37
CA PHE A 299 -7.18 10.27 20.61
C PHE A 299 -6.11 10.21 21.69
N SER A 300 -6.54 9.91 22.91
CA SER A 300 -5.63 9.57 24.01
C SER A 300 -4.82 8.37 23.55
N HIS A 301 -3.52 8.57 23.38
CA HIS A 301 -2.62 7.48 23.05
C HIS A 301 -2.44 6.68 24.35
N GLY A 302 -3.10 5.52 24.45
CA GLY A 302 -2.68 4.46 25.36
C GLY A 302 -1.37 3.84 24.91
#